data_AF-A0A4Q3RK04-F1
#
_entry.id   AF-A0A4Q3RK04-F1
#
_cell.length_a   1.000
_cell.length_b   1.000
_cell.length_c   1.000
_cell.angle_alpha   90.00
_cell.angle_beta   90.00
_cell.angle_gamma   90.00
#
_symmetry.space_group_name_H-M   'P 1'
#
loop_
_entity.id
_entity.type
_entity.pdbx_description
1 polymer ?
#
loop_
_entity_poly.entity_id
_entity_poly.type
_entity_poly.pdbx_seq_one_letter_code
_entity_poly.pdbx_strand_id
1 'polypeptide(L)'
;ATNPYNPLVGKQHAVWAIGIRNNQGFVYDPVLDKLYGSSHGPFSDDEINVIERGKNYGHPIVIGYADGNANGTTAGASPGMSPAYPSSCPDIVDEVATAAALPNYRDPLFSAYPSSPVFPTLKGLWDQIPVSGNGSWPSEGWSGLDLYTNKVIPGWKRSLVASSLKWGRLLRLKLDASGDHTAPTNTAADTISYFGSQNRFRDLAFAPNGRDIYVIMDRSTSTSGPSAMFPVVPSCQGCLQKYSFLGYNDNGGQSSIPTSIDVTDGADNTCNTGTPVTIDNTNNNYWVPITGPDGNIMAEINANGQTLGNITSSFYKNVGAIRARNGVSYADRNITITPQIQPSGTVEVRLYLSKTEFDAFNADPLS
;
A
#
# COMPACT_ATOMS: atom_id res chain seq x y z
N ALA A 1 14.06 -5.48 -26.78
CA ALA A 1 13.72 -4.28 -27.57
C ALA A 1 14.81 -3.21 -27.37
N THR A 2 15.05 -2.33 -28.34
CA THR A 2 15.96 -1.17 -28.18
C THR A 2 15.33 -0.11 -27.26
N ASN A 3 16.08 0.87 -26.75
CA ASN A 3 15.52 1.95 -25.92
C ASN A 3 14.47 2.78 -26.72
N PRO A 4 13.32 3.17 -26.13
CA PRO A 4 12.21 3.81 -26.86
C PRO A 4 12.56 5.17 -27.47
N TYR A 5 13.55 5.88 -26.93
CA TYR A 5 13.95 7.21 -27.41
C TYR A 5 15.09 7.15 -28.43
N ASN A 6 15.73 6.00 -28.64
CA ASN A 6 16.79 5.87 -29.65
C ASN A 6 16.35 6.31 -31.05
N PRO A 7 15.16 5.92 -31.57
CA PRO A 7 14.72 6.35 -32.89
C PRO A 7 14.44 7.85 -32.96
N LEU A 8 13.97 8.45 -31.86
CA LEU A 8 13.63 9.87 -31.80
C LEU A 8 14.88 10.76 -31.88
N VAL A 9 15.98 10.35 -31.25
CA VAL A 9 17.23 11.13 -31.24
C VAL A 9 18.30 10.62 -32.21
N GLY A 10 18.05 9.50 -32.91
CA GLY A 10 18.97 8.89 -33.88
C GLY A 10 20.26 8.29 -33.27
N LYS A 11 20.31 8.09 -31.95
CA LYS A 11 21.48 7.57 -31.22
C LYS A 11 21.05 6.86 -29.92
N GLN A 12 21.99 6.17 -29.27
CA GLN A 12 21.73 5.56 -27.96
C GLN A 12 21.32 6.62 -26.94
N HIS A 13 20.27 6.31 -26.18
CA HIS A 13 19.67 7.18 -25.19
C HIS A 13 19.37 6.41 -23.90
N ALA A 14 19.41 7.10 -22.76
CA ALA A 14 19.17 6.52 -21.44
C ALA A 14 17.73 6.71 -20.94
N VAL A 15 16.97 7.65 -21.52
CA VAL A 15 15.60 7.92 -21.07
C VAL A 15 14.71 6.71 -21.34
N TRP A 16 13.96 6.31 -20.32
CA TRP A 16 12.97 5.23 -20.40
C TRP A 16 11.54 5.77 -20.47
N ALA A 17 11.26 6.83 -19.71
CA ALA A 17 10.01 7.57 -19.65
C ALA A 17 10.29 9.06 -19.35
N ILE A 18 9.32 9.93 -19.63
CA ILE A 18 9.41 11.38 -19.41
C ILE A 18 8.18 11.90 -18.66
N GLY A 19 8.18 13.18 -18.30
CA GLY A 19 7.00 13.82 -17.69
C GLY A 19 6.82 13.50 -16.21
N ILE A 20 7.89 13.14 -15.51
CA ILE A 20 7.87 12.85 -14.06
C ILE A 20 8.60 14.00 -13.35
N ARG A 21 8.05 14.50 -12.24
CA ARG A 21 8.60 15.65 -11.52
C ARG A 21 9.84 15.32 -10.68
N ASN A 22 9.67 14.53 -9.63
CA ASN A 22 10.70 14.26 -8.63
C ASN A 22 10.49 12.88 -8.02
N ASN A 23 10.85 11.85 -8.79
CA ASN A 23 10.73 10.45 -8.41
C ASN A 23 11.83 10.06 -7.41
N GLN A 24 11.46 9.55 -6.23
CA GLN A 24 12.41 9.22 -5.16
C GLN A 24 12.39 7.74 -4.75
N GLY A 25 11.35 7.00 -5.08
CA GLY A 25 11.24 5.57 -4.80
C GLY A 25 10.94 4.78 -6.07
N PHE A 26 11.52 3.59 -6.18
CA PHE A 26 11.22 2.65 -7.25
C PHE A 26 11.16 1.24 -6.68
N VAL A 27 10.19 0.46 -7.15
CA VAL A 27 10.13 -0.97 -6.85
C VAL A 27 9.65 -1.75 -8.06
N TYR A 28 10.23 -2.92 -8.27
CA TYR A 28 9.88 -3.81 -9.37
C TYR A 28 9.14 -5.03 -8.85
N ASP A 29 7.97 -5.32 -9.44
CA ASP A 29 7.23 -6.55 -9.23
C ASP A 29 7.63 -7.58 -10.30
N PRO A 30 8.40 -8.62 -9.95
CA PRO A 30 8.82 -9.65 -10.90
C PRO A 30 7.69 -10.61 -11.30
N VAL A 31 6.58 -10.66 -10.55
CA VAL A 31 5.42 -11.51 -10.87
C VAL A 31 4.57 -10.85 -11.94
N LEU A 32 4.41 -9.53 -11.86
CA LEU A 32 3.64 -8.75 -12.81
C LEU A 32 4.46 -8.14 -13.95
N ASP A 33 5.79 -8.18 -13.87
CA ASP A 33 6.69 -7.47 -14.78
C ASP A 33 6.37 -5.97 -14.84
N LYS A 34 6.24 -5.34 -13.65
CA LYS A 34 5.89 -3.92 -13.50
C LYS A 34 6.90 -3.19 -12.65
N LEU A 35 7.36 -2.04 -13.13
CA LEU A 35 8.12 -1.08 -12.35
C LEU A 35 7.16 -0.02 -11.81
N TYR A 36 7.18 0.23 -10.51
CA TYR A 36 6.44 1.31 -9.88
C TYR A 36 7.41 2.41 -9.43
N GLY A 37 6.94 3.65 -9.38
CA GLY A 37 7.71 4.78 -8.86
C GLY A 37 6.87 5.75 -8.06
N SER A 38 7.47 6.40 -7.06
CA SER A 38 6.84 7.39 -6.19
C SER A 38 7.44 8.80 -6.41
N SER A 39 6.62 9.74 -6.86
CA SER A 39 7.04 11.08 -7.28
C SER A 39 6.38 12.17 -6.45
N HIS A 40 7.14 13.19 -6.07
CA HIS A 40 6.55 14.39 -5.48
C HIS A 40 5.83 15.20 -6.54
N GLY A 41 4.58 15.55 -6.27
CA GLY A 41 3.86 16.63 -6.92
C GLY A 41 4.32 18.00 -6.42
N PRO A 42 3.80 19.08 -7.00
CA PRO A 42 4.22 20.44 -6.63
C PRO A 42 3.63 20.87 -5.27
N PHE A 43 2.31 20.96 -5.16
CA PHE A 43 1.55 21.39 -3.97
C PHE A 43 0.51 20.35 -3.53
N SER A 44 0.07 19.57 -4.48
CA SER A 44 -0.86 18.47 -4.42
C SER A 44 -0.27 17.33 -5.25
N ASP A 45 -1.04 16.28 -5.44
CA ASP A 45 -0.76 15.27 -6.47
C ASP A 45 0.63 14.67 -6.39
N ASP A 46 1.06 14.23 -5.20
CA ASP A 46 2.15 13.29 -5.15
C ASP A 46 1.70 11.96 -5.77
N GLU A 47 2.49 11.41 -6.68
CA GLU A 47 2.05 10.31 -7.54
C GLU A 47 2.72 9.00 -7.17
N ILE A 48 1.96 7.91 -7.27
CA ILE A 48 2.49 6.58 -7.53
C ILE A 48 2.18 6.24 -8.99
N ASN A 49 3.21 5.84 -9.73
CA ASN A 49 3.14 5.59 -11.17
C ASN A 49 3.53 4.15 -11.48
N VAL A 50 2.85 3.50 -12.43
CA VAL A 50 3.40 2.32 -13.12
C VAL A 50 4.31 2.85 -14.23
N ILE A 51 5.61 2.68 -14.09
CA ILE A 51 6.66 3.19 -14.98
C ILE A 51 6.83 2.27 -16.18
N GLU A 52 6.43 2.75 -17.35
CA GLU A 52 6.39 1.98 -18.58
C GLU A 52 7.26 2.56 -19.68
N ARG A 53 7.70 1.67 -20.58
CA ARG A 53 8.56 2.00 -21.72
C ARG A 53 7.93 3.08 -22.61
N GLY A 54 8.59 4.23 -22.70
CA GLY A 54 8.24 5.30 -23.65
C GLY A 54 7.01 6.12 -23.27
N LYS A 55 6.49 5.97 -22.05
CA LYS A 55 5.35 6.78 -21.57
C LYS A 55 5.77 8.18 -21.15
N ASN A 56 4.79 9.07 -21.19
CA ASN A 56 4.87 10.45 -20.71
C ASN A 56 3.86 10.65 -19.57
N TYR A 57 4.34 11.07 -18.40
CA TYR A 57 3.52 11.26 -17.19
C TYR A 57 3.03 12.71 -17.01
N GLY A 58 3.19 13.56 -18.04
CA GLY A 58 2.47 14.83 -18.14
C GLY A 58 3.15 16.05 -17.50
N HIS A 59 3.95 15.88 -16.43
CA HIS A 59 4.62 17.02 -15.80
C HIS A 59 5.53 17.78 -16.81
N PRO A 60 5.53 19.13 -16.83
CA PRO A 60 4.89 20.06 -15.89
C PRO A 60 3.49 20.56 -16.29
N ILE A 61 2.86 20.00 -17.32
CA ILE A 61 1.63 20.54 -17.94
C ILE A 61 0.36 19.75 -17.62
N VAL A 62 0.50 18.59 -16.99
CA VAL A 62 -0.56 17.83 -16.32
C VAL A 62 0.00 17.40 -14.96
N ILE A 63 -0.76 17.58 -13.88
CA ILE A 63 -0.34 17.35 -12.50
C ILE A 63 -1.27 16.32 -11.86
N GLY A 64 -0.74 15.12 -11.56
CA GLY A 64 -1.58 14.02 -11.13
C GLY A 64 -2.48 13.53 -12.26
N TYR A 65 -3.79 13.49 -12.01
CA TYR A 65 -4.77 13.10 -13.02
C TYR A 65 -5.08 14.25 -13.97
N ALA A 66 -5.43 13.93 -15.22
CA ALA A 66 -6.02 14.91 -16.13
C ALA A 66 -7.48 15.25 -15.73
N ASP A 67 -7.67 15.90 -14.57
CA ASP A 67 -8.98 16.23 -13.99
C ASP A 67 -9.30 17.74 -13.98
N GLY A 68 -8.33 18.57 -14.40
CA GLY A 68 -8.45 20.01 -14.51
C GLY A 68 -8.30 20.76 -13.19
N ASN A 69 -7.92 20.08 -12.10
CA ASN A 69 -7.73 20.70 -10.79
C ASN A 69 -6.60 21.75 -10.81
N ALA A 70 -5.63 21.63 -11.73
CA ALA A 70 -4.49 22.52 -11.88
C ALA A 70 -4.67 23.51 -13.04
N ASN A 71 -5.84 23.56 -13.70
CA ASN A 71 -6.09 24.56 -14.73
C ASN A 71 -5.99 26.00 -14.17
N GLY A 72 -5.38 26.89 -14.94
CA GLY A 72 -5.11 28.27 -14.54
C GLY A 72 -3.92 28.43 -13.59
N THR A 73 -3.03 27.42 -13.54
CA THR A 73 -1.89 27.36 -12.62
C THR A 73 -0.54 27.07 -13.30
N THR A 74 0.55 26.92 -12.54
CA THR A 74 1.85 26.40 -13.03
C THR A 74 2.48 25.43 -12.01
N ALA A 75 3.27 24.47 -12.46
CA ALA A 75 3.93 23.50 -11.57
C ALA A 75 4.97 24.08 -10.58
N GLY A 76 5.35 25.36 -10.70
CA GLY A 76 6.50 25.97 -10.00
C GLY A 76 6.18 27.09 -8.99
N ALA A 77 4.93 27.28 -8.55
CA ALA A 77 4.45 28.53 -7.94
C ALA A 77 4.24 28.57 -6.40
N SER A 78 5.03 29.35 -5.63
CA SER A 78 4.73 29.75 -4.23
C SER A 78 5.70 30.87 -3.78
N PRO A 79 5.63 31.49 -2.59
CA PRO A 79 4.60 32.31 -1.89
C PRO A 79 3.96 33.58 -2.51
N GLY A 80 2.61 33.68 -2.49
CA GLY A 80 1.87 34.97 -2.46
C GLY A 80 1.41 35.49 -3.81
N MET A 81 1.07 34.58 -4.70
CA MET A 81 1.28 34.80 -6.12
C MET A 81 0.10 34.37 -6.98
N SER A 82 -0.30 35.28 -7.86
CA SER A 82 -1.26 35.08 -8.95
C SER A 82 -0.82 35.95 -10.14
N PRO A 83 -0.06 35.45 -11.14
CA PRO A 83 0.76 34.24 -11.15
C PRO A 83 2.00 34.37 -10.27
N ALA A 84 2.70 33.27 -10.02
CA ALA A 84 3.97 33.25 -9.29
C ALA A 84 5.16 33.37 -10.21
N TYR A 85 5.54 34.59 -10.55
CA TYR A 85 6.73 34.83 -11.35
C TYR A 85 7.99 34.98 -10.49
N PRO A 86 9.11 34.32 -10.82
CA PRO A 86 9.29 33.43 -11.97
C PRO A 86 9.14 31.96 -11.59
N SER A 87 8.05 31.33 -12.05
CA SER A 87 8.05 29.90 -12.34
C SER A 87 8.67 29.72 -13.73
N SER A 88 9.68 28.86 -13.87
CA SER A 88 10.21 28.47 -15.18
C SER A 88 9.31 27.45 -15.90
N CYS A 89 8.21 27.04 -15.27
CA CYS A 89 7.26 26.09 -15.83
C CYS A 89 6.18 26.80 -16.65
N PRO A 90 5.67 26.17 -17.73
CA PRO A 90 4.56 26.70 -18.52
C PRO A 90 3.25 26.79 -17.72
N ASP A 91 2.34 27.63 -18.21
CA ASP A 91 0.96 27.70 -17.72
C ASP A 91 0.19 26.42 -18.08
N ILE A 92 -0.58 25.92 -17.11
CA ILE A 92 -1.49 24.79 -17.25
C ILE A 92 -2.85 25.35 -17.64
N VAL A 93 -3.19 25.24 -18.93
CA VAL A 93 -4.43 25.84 -19.48
C VAL A 93 -5.60 24.87 -19.40
N ASP A 94 -5.41 23.65 -19.90
CA ASP A 94 -6.42 22.59 -19.95
C ASP A 94 -5.72 21.23 -19.88
N GLU A 95 -5.69 20.63 -18.68
CA GLU A 95 -5.06 19.34 -18.44
C GLU A 95 -5.67 18.21 -19.27
N VAL A 96 -7.00 18.22 -19.44
CA VAL A 96 -7.72 17.18 -20.18
C VAL A 96 -7.36 17.24 -21.65
N ALA A 97 -7.41 18.42 -22.26
CA ALA A 97 -7.04 18.60 -23.66
C ALA A 97 -5.54 18.33 -23.88
N THR A 98 -4.70 18.73 -22.93
CA THR A 98 -3.25 18.52 -22.98
C THR A 98 -2.91 17.02 -22.91
N ALA A 99 -3.48 16.30 -21.93
CA ALA A 99 -3.31 14.86 -21.79
C ALA A 99 -3.74 14.10 -23.06
N ALA A 100 -4.88 14.48 -23.65
CA ALA A 100 -5.36 13.90 -24.90
C ALA A 100 -4.42 14.16 -26.10
N ALA A 101 -3.71 15.30 -26.10
CA ALA A 101 -2.77 15.66 -27.15
C ALA A 101 -1.36 15.10 -26.93
N LEU A 102 -1.00 14.71 -25.70
CA LEU A 102 0.32 14.20 -25.36
C LEU A 102 0.53 12.77 -25.89
N PRO A 103 1.54 12.54 -26.76
CA PRO A 103 1.85 11.20 -27.21
C PRO A 103 2.24 10.28 -26.06
N ASN A 104 1.63 9.09 -26.00
CA ASN A 104 1.89 8.08 -24.97
C ASN A 104 1.68 8.59 -23.54
N TYR A 105 0.72 9.49 -23.33
CA TYR A 105 0.30 9.92 -22.01
C TYR A 105 -0.17 8.73 -21.14
N ARG A 106 0.09 8.81 -19.83
CA ARG A 106 -0.40 7.86 -18.83
C ARG A 106 -0.65 8.59 -17.52
N ASP A 107 -1.88 8.47 -17.01
CA ASP A 107 -2.26 8.89 -15.67
C ASP A 107 -1.49 8.11 -14.58
N PRO A 108 -1.32 8.69 -13.38
CA PRO A 108 -0.77 7.96 -12.24
C PRO A 108 -1.68 6.81 -11.80
N LEU A 109 -1.10 5.81 -11.14
CA LEU A 109 -1.85 4.74 -10.48
C LEU A 109 -2.58 5.26 -9.24
N PHE A 110 -1.98 6.25 -8.56
CA PHE A 110 -2.55 6.91 -7.39
C PHE A 110 -2.00 8.33 -7.27
N SER A 111 -2.87 9.28 -6.90
CA SER A 111 -2.51 10.68 -6.65
C SER A 111 -2.89 11.07 -5.20
N ALA A 112 -1.93 11.64 -4.47
CA ALA A 112 -2.03 12.05 -3.07
C ALA A 112 -1.76 13.56 -2.92
N TYR A 113 -2.76 14.43 -2.82
CA TYR A 113 -4.15 14.20 -3.19
C TYR A 113 -4.58 15.30 -4.18
N PRO A 114 -5.32 14.97 -5.25
CA PRO A 114 -5.64 15.89 -6.35
C PRO A 114 -6.47 17.10 -5.90
N SER A 115 -7.40 16.86 -4.97
CA SER A 115 -8.23 17.91 -4.42
C SER A 115 -8.72 17.52 -3.03
N SER A 116 -9.30 18.49 -2.34
CA SER A 116 -10.09 18.22 -1.14
C SER A 116 -11.48 18.83 -1.30
N PRO A 117 -12.50 18.38 -0.53
CA PRO A 117 -13.80 19.05 -0.50
C PRO A 117 -13.72 20.55 -0.18
N VAL A 118 -12.65 20.98 0.51
CA VAL A 118 -12.39 22.39 0.86
C VAL A 118 -11.71 23.13 -0.30
N PHE A 119 -10.89 22.44 -1.09
CA PHE A 119 -10.12 23.01 -2.21
C PHE A 119 -10.28 22.13 -3.45
N PRO A 120 -11.35 22.34 -4.24
CA PRO A 120 -11.63 21.53 -5.43
C PRO A 120 -10.68 21.84 -6.60
N THR A 121 -9.92 22.94 -6.51
CA THR A 121 -8.88 23.32 -7.48
C THR A 121 -7.65 23.84 -6.75
N LEU A 122 -6.47 23.67 -7.35
CA LEU A 122 -5.22 24.20 -6.81
C LEU A 122 -5.21 25.72 -6.82
N LYS A 123 -5.88 26.37 -7.78
CA LYS A 123 -6.07 27.81 -7.76
C LYS A 123 -6.80 28.25 -6.49
N GLY A 124 -7.88 27.57 -6.12
CA GLY A 124 -8.63 27.86 -4.89
C GLY A 124 -7.78 27.64 -3.63
N LEU A 125 -6.96 26.59 -3.61
CA LEU A 125 -5.99 26.34 -2.54
C LEU A 125 -5.02 27.53 -2.38
N TRP A 126 -4.49 28.06 -3.49
CA TRP A 126 -3.50 29.13 -3.48
C TRP A 126 -4.05 30.48 -3.09
N ASP A 127 -5.25 30.83 -3.57
CA ASP A 127 -5.89 32.11 -3.27
C ASP A 127 -6.25 32.22 -1.78
N GLN A 128 -6.44 31.09 -1.09
CA GLN A 128 -6.98 31.04 0.28
C GLN A 128 -5.96 30.68 1.36
N ILE A 129 -4.84 30.03 1.01
CA ILE A 129 -3.84 29.61 1.99
C ILE A 129 -2.65 30.57 1.97
N PRO A 130 -2.45 31.41 3.01
CA PRO A 130 -1.23 32.18 3.14
C PRO A 130 -0.05 31.22 3.25
N VAL A 131 1.08 31.64 2.71
CA VAL A 131 2.14 30.76 2.26
C VAL A 131 2.99 30.11 3.35
N SER A 132 2.60 30.38 4.58
CA SER A 132 3.14 29.84 5.81
C SER A 132 2.56 28.44 6.17
N GLY A 133 2.07 27.66 5.21
CA GLY A 133 1.31 26.43 5.49
C GLY A 133 1.71 25.21 4.68
N ASN A 134 2.97 24.75 4.76
CA ASN A 134 3.34 23.43 4.19
C ASN A 134 2.39 22.32 4.65
N GLY A 135 1.91 22.39 5.91
CA GLY A 135 0.96 21.43 6.46
C GLY A 135 -0.41 21.44 5.78
N SER A 136 -0.79 22.52 5.09
CA SER A 136 -2.12 22.68 4.48
C SER A 136 -2.17 22.19 3.03
N TRP A 137 -1.02 21.91 2.43
CA TRP A 137 -0.93 21.34 1.09
C TRP A 137 -1.38 19.88 1.09
N PRO A 138 -2.24 19.43 0.15
CA PRO A 138 -2.70 18.04 0.12
C PRO A 138 -1.63 17.13 -0.50
N SER A 139 -0.57 16.83 0.26
CA SER A 139 0.60 16.06 -0.20
C SER A 139 1.21 15.21 0.91
N GLU A 140 1.94 14.16 0.55
CA GLU A 140 2.69 13.24 1.43
C GLU A 140 4.21 13.50 1.45
N GLY A 141 4.76 14.04 0.37
CA GLY A 141 6.20 14.11 0.13
C GLY A 141 6.81 12.71 0.04
N TRP A 142 6.43 11.93 -0.97
CA TRP A 142 6.86 10.54 -1.14
C TRP A 142 8.37 10.35 -1.15
N SER A 143 8.89 9.36 -0.45
CA SER A 143 10.30 9.02 -0.51
C SER A 143 10.46 7.60 -1.03
N GLY A 144 10.98 6.68 -0.21
CA GLY A 144 11.04 5.26 -0.54
C GLY A 144 9.70 4.62 -0.87
N LEU A 145 9.79 3.55 -1.66
CA LEU A 145 8.67 2.75 -2.13
C LEU A 145 9.16 1.30 -2.17
N ASP A 146 8.42 0.40 -1.52
CA ASP A 146 8.70 -1.04 -1.56
C ASP A 146 7.40 -1.83 -1.79
N LEU A 147 7.51 -3.10 -2.19
CA LEU A 147 6.41 -3.98 -2.53
C LEU A 147 6.36 -5.15 -1.55
N TYR A 148 5.29 -5.21 -0.77
CA TYR A 148 5.05 -6.36 0.09
C TYR A 148 4.48 -7.54 -0.71
N THR A 149 5.27 -8.59 -0.88
CA THR A 149 4.89 -9.81 -1.62
C THR A 149 4.68 -11.03 -0.74
N ASN A 150 5.03 -10.94 0.56
CA ASN A 150 4.92 -12.04 1.49
C ASN A 150 3.44 -12.31 1.87
N LYS A 151 3.19 -13.41 2.57
CA LYS A 151 1.87 -13.95 2.92
C LYS A 151 1.60 -13.93 4.42
N VAL A 152 2.59 -13.57 5.25
CA VAL A 152 2.49 -13.65 6.71
C VAL A 152 1.50 -12.64 7.29
N ILE A 153 1.46 -11.41 6.77
CA ILE A 153 0.53 -10.38 7.25
C ILE A 153 -0.75 -10.43 6.39
N PRO A 154 -1.92 -10.80 6.94
CA PRO A 154 -3.15 -10.92 6.19
C PRO A 154 -3.53 -9.61 5.48
N GLY A 155 -3.93 -9.72 4.21
CA GLY A 155 -4.34 -8.59 3.37
C GLY A 155 -3.21 -7.72 2.83
N TRP A 156 -1.96 -7.87 3.30
CA TRP A 156 -0.84 -7.03 2.83
C TRP A 156 -0.24 -7.51 1.50
N LYS A 157 -0.36 -8.79 1.16
CA LYS A 157 0.23 -9.36 -0.06
C LYS A 157 -0.16 -8.53 -1.29
N ARG A 158 0.80 -8.17 -2.15
CA ARG A 158 0.62 -7.28 -3.32
C ARG A 158 0.17 -5.88 -2.89
N SER A 159 0.88 -5.29 -1.95
CA SER A 159 0.70 -3.87 -1.61
C SER A 159 1.98 -3.11 -1.84
N LEU A 160 1.86 -1.97 -2.49
CA LEU A 160 2.91 -0.95 -2.46
C LEU A 160 2.87 -0.29 -1.09
N VAL A 161 4.02 0.00 -0.52
CA VAL A 161 4.13 0.76 0.73
C VAL A 161 5.10 1.90 0.49
N ALA A 162 4.59 3.11 0.61
CA ALA A 162 5.32 4.34 0.36
C ALA A 162 5.60 5.07 1.67
N SER A 163 6.81 5.60 1.81
CA SER A 163 7.19 6.43 2.96
C SER A 163 6.86 7.90 2.74
N SER A 164 6.29 8.53 3.77
CA SER A 164 5.87 9.93 3.78
C SER A 164 6.87 10.77 4.58
N LEU A 165 7.54 11.70 3.91
CA LEU A 165 8.44 12.65 4.57
C LEU A 165 7.67 13.68 5.39
N LYS A 166 6.50 14.12 4.89
CA LYS A 166 5.76 15.22 5.50
C LYS A 166 5.03 14.79 6.76
N TRP A 167 4.43 13.60 6.73
CA TRP A 167 3.58 13.12 7.83
C TRP A 167 4.24 12.06 8.71
N GLY A 168 5.45 11.59 8.37
CA GLY A 168 6.19 10.66 9.22
C GLY A 168 5.49 9.32 9.40
N ARG A 169 4.99 8.77 8.30
CA ARG A 169 4.19 7.54 8.25
C ARG A 169 4.51 6.70 7.02
N LEU A 170 4.06 5.45 7.04
CA LEU A 170 3.95 4.60 5.86
C LEU A 170 2.50 4.61 5.37
N LEU A 171 2.30 4.69 4.06
CA LEU A 171 1.00 4.49 3.42
C LEU A 171 1.06 3.19 2.63
N ARG A 172 0.12 2.28 2.92
CA ARG A 172 -0.08 1.07 2.13
C ARG A 172 -1.09 1.35 1.02
N LEU A 173 -0.79 0.88 -0.18
CA LEU A 173 -1.68 0.87 -1.33
C LEU A 173 -1.81 -0.58 -1.80
N LYS A 174 -2.93 -1.21 -1.44
CA LYS A 174 -3.26 -2.55 -1.91
C LYS A 174 -3.50 -2.50 -3.41
N LEU A 175 -2.84 -3.35 -4.18
CA LEU A 175 -3.04 -3.46 -5.63
C LEU A 175 -4.13 -4.48 -5.95
N ASP A 176 -4.82 -4.24 -7.06
CA ASP A 176 -5.73 -5.20 -7.68
C ASP A 176 -4.96 -6.39 -8.31
N ALA A 177 -5.68 -7.27 -8.98
CA ALA A 177 -5.07 -8.45 -9.59
C ALA A 177 -4.09 -8.10 -10.72
N SER A 178 -4.36 -7.02 -11.46
CA SER A 178 -3.56 -6.55 -12.59
C SER A 178 -2.30 -5.80 -12.15
N GLY A 179 -2.35 -5.12 -10.99
CA GLY A 179 -1.34 -4.17 -10.54
C GLY A 179 -1.40 -2.81 -11.24
N ASP A 180 -2.45 -2.54 -12.02
CA ASP A 180 -2.65 -1.24 -12.66
C ASP A 180 -3.54 -0.30 -11.83
N HIS A 181 -4.21 -0.82 -10.80
CA HIS A 181 -5.09 -0.05 -9.94
C HIS A 181 -4.91 -0.38 -8.46
N THR A 182 -5.25 0.57 -7.60
CA THR A 182 -5.43 0.31 -6.16
C THR A 182 -6.76 -0.41 -5.92
N ALA A 183 -6.80 -1.26 -4.90
CA ALA A 183 -8.00 -1.96 -4.45
C ALA A 183 -8.38 -1.49 -3.02
N PRO A 184 -9.64 -1.08 -2.77
CA PRO A 184 -10.70 -0.86 -3.76
C PRO A 184 -10.38 0.32 -4.69
N THR A 185 -10.98 0.32 -5.89
CA THR A 185 -10.70 1.26 -7.00
C THR A 185 -11.28 2.67 -6.81
N ASN A 186 -11.68 3.06 -5.59
CA ASN A 186 -12.27 4.37 -5.30
C ASN A 186 -11.28 5.30 -4.56
N THR A 187 -11.67 6.56 -4.36
CA THR A 187 -10.90 7.58 -3.60
C THR A 187 -10.74 7.24 -2.10
N ALA A 188 -11.43 6.19 -1.64
CA ALA A 188 -11.22 5.55 -0.35
C ALA A 188 -10.35 4.28 -0.50
N ALA A 189 -9.44 4.29 -1.49
CA ALA A 189 -8.34 3.35 -1.60
C ALA A 189 -7.81 3.09 -0.19
N ASP A 190 -7.47 1.84 0.10
CA ASP A 190 -7.11 1.37 1.43
C ASP A 190 -5.73 1.92 1.86
N THR A 191 -5.64 3.26 1.94
CA THR A 191 -4.52 4.08 2.37
C THR A 191 -4.44 3.99 3.88
N ILE A 192 -4.14 2.79 4.36
CA ILE A 192 -3.92 2.60 5.79
C ILE A 192 -2.58 3.27 6.12
N SER A 193 -2.69 4.29 6.96
CA SER A 193 -1.54 4.96 7.56
C SER A 193 -1.01 4.10 8.70
N TYR A 194 0.28 3.75 8.62
CA TYR A 194 0.96 2.99 9.65
C TYR A 194 2.12 3.76 10.29
N PHE A 195 2.39 3.45 11.55
CA PHE A 195 3.59 3.83 12.30
C PHE A 195 3.86 5.34 12.44
N GLY A 196 2.79 6.15 12.37
CA GLY A 196 2.88 7.61 12.42
C GLY A 196 3.70 8.12 13.62
N SER A 197 4.63 9.03 13.35
CA SER A 197 5.49 9.65 14.36
C SER A 197 5.93 11.04 13.93
N GLN A 198 6.48 11.83 14.85
CA GLN A 198 7.20 13.08 14.52
C GLN A 198 8.58 12.74 13.94
N ASN A 199 8.60 12.15 12.74
CA ASN A 199 9.80 11.86 11.97
C ASN A 199 9.53 12.11 10.49
N ARG A 200 10.56 12.04 9.65
CA ARG A 200 10.42 12.09 8.19
C ARG A 200 10.89 10.76 7.64
N PHE A 201 9.97 9.92 7.17
CA PHE A 201 10.32 8.57 6.73
C PHE A 201 10.96 8.68 5.35
N ARG A 202 12.17 8.14 5.20
CA ARG A 202 13.01 8.30 4.00
C ARG A 202 12.98 7.08 3.11
N ASP A 203 13.07 5.89 3.69
CA ASP A 203 13.04 4.64 2.94
C ASP A 203 12.58 3.49 3.82
N LEU A 204 12.18 2.39 3.20
CA LEU A 204 11.76 1.18 3.87
C LEU A 204 12.27 -0.07 3.16
N ALA A 205 12.34 -1.17 3.91
CA ALA A 205 12.60 -2.48 3.34
C ALA A 205 11.86 -3.57 4.12
N PHE A 206 11.28 -4.53 3.39
CA PHE A 206 10.72 -5.74 4.00
C PHE A 206 11.78 -6.81 4.25
N ALA A 207 11.75 -7.40 5.44
CA ALA A 207 12.58 -8.57 5.72
C ALA A 207 12.02 -9.82 5.01
N PRO A 208 12.88 -10.78 4.61
CA PRO A 208 12.45 -12.04 4.00
C PRO A 208 11.50 -12.86 4.88
N ASN A 209 11.52 -12.64 6.20
CA ASN A 209 10.62 -13.32 7.15
C ASN A 209 9.15 -12.87 7.02
N GLY A 210 8.85 -11.84 6.24
CA GLY A 210 7.49 -11.38 5.96
C GLY A 210 6.82 -10.61 7.11
N ARG A 211 7.47 -10.47 8.27
CA ARG A 211 6.91 -9.81 9.46
C ARG A 211 7.64 -8.53 9.84
N ASP A 212 8.92 -8.41 9.50
CA ASP A 212 9.72 -7.25 9.88
C ASP A 212 9.77 -6.23 8.76
N ILE A 213 9.58 -4.96 9.13
CA ILE A 213 9.70 -3.79 8.27
C ILE A 213 10.80 -2.92 8.86
N TYR A 214 11.78 -2.57 8.05
CA TYR A 214 12.83 -1.64 8.42
C TYR A 214 12.53 -0.29 7.79
N VAL A 215 12.64 0.80 8.56
CA VAL A 215 12.39 2.16 8.08
C VAL A 215 13.54 3.06 8.51
N ILE A 216 14.05 3.85 7.58
CA ILE A 216 15.04 4.90 7.89
C ILE A 216 14.40 6.28 7.91
N MET A 217 14.88 7.13 8.80
CA MET A 217 14.41 8.51 8.95
C MET A 217 15.45 9.53 8.47
N ASP A 218 15.01 10.68 7.99
CA ASP A 218 15.93 11.80 7.77
C ASP A 218 16.60 12.22 9.09
N ARG A 219 17.85 12.66 8.99
CA ARG A 219 18.56 13.31 10.09
C ARG A 219 18.09 14.73 10.36
N SER A 220 17.69 15.43 9.30
CA SER A 220 17.40 16.88 9.34
C SER A 220 15.94 17.17 9.68
N THR A 221 15.73 18.34 10.25
CA THR A 221 14.40 18.91 10.53
C THR A 221 13.74 19.53 9.29
N SER A 222 14.52 19.76 8.23
CA SER A 222 14.07 20.39 6.98
C SER A 222 14.83 19.88 5.75
N THR A 223 14.13 19.86 4.61
CA THR A 223 14.69 19.81 3.25
C THR A 223 14.40 21.13 2.52
N SER A 224 14.97 21.35 1.33
CA SER A 224 14.64 22.49 0.46
C SER A 224 13.13 22.60 0.22
N GLY A 225 12.62 23.81 0.04
CA GLY A 225 11.19 24.07 -0.15
C GLY A 225 10.44 24.36 1.16
N PRO A 226 9.13 24.09 1.24
CA PRO A 226 8.28 24.55 2.36
C PRO A 226 8.65 24.02 3.74
N SER A 227 9.33 22.87 3.81
CA SER A 227 9.87 22.31 5.05
C SER A 227 11.00 23.15 5.68
N ALA A 228 11.64 24.04 4.92
CA ALA A 228 12.60 25.01 5.46
C ALA A 228 11.91 26.14 6.25
N MET A 229 10.63 26.40 5.98
CA MET A 229 9.84 27.42 6.67
C MET A 229 9.12 26.86 7.92
N PHE A 230 8.86 25.55 7.96
CA PHE A 230 8.20 24.84 9.08
C PHE A 230 8.93 23.52 9.40
N PRO A 231 10.09 23.56 10.07
CA PRO A 231 10.87 22.37 10.35
C PRO A 231 10.14 21.45 11.35
N VAL A 232 10.11 20.15 11.05
CA VAL A 232 9.68 19.11 12.00
C VAL A 232 10.94 18.57 12.63
N VAL A 233 11.13 18.73 13.94
CA VAL A 233 12.27 18.15 14.65
C VAL A 233 12.05 16.64 14.77
N PRO A 234 12.87 15.77 14.12
CA PRO A 234 12.66 14.33 14.19
C PRO A 234 12.90 13.84 15.61
N SER A 235 11.97 13.05 16.14
CA SER A 235 12.15 12.32 17.39
C SER A 235 13.33 11.33 17.34
N CYS A 236 13.67 10.85 16.15
CA CYS A 236 14.83 10.00 15.89
C CYS A 236 15.57 10.45 14.63
N GLN A 237 16.63 11.25 14.80
CA GLN A 237 17.40 11.82 13.69
C GLN A 237 18.28 10.77 13.02
N GLY A 238 18.04 10.47 11.74
CA GLY A 238 18.92 9.58 10.96
C GLY A 238 18.87 8.12 11.40
N CYS A 239 17.81 7.75 12.11
CA CYS A 239 17.68 6.44 12.72
C CYS A 239 17.19 5.38 11.74
N LEU A 240 17.44 4.13 12.12
CA LEU A 240 16.79 2.94 11.60
C LEU A 240 15.83 2.41 12.67
N GLN A 241 14.56 2.22 12.33
CA GLN A 241 13.61 1.52 13.19
C GLN A 241 13.19 0.21 12.54
N LYS A 242 12.98 -0.81 13.38
CA LYS A 242 12.40 -2.09 12.98
C LYS A 242 11.01 -2.18 13.58
N TYR A 243 10.01 -2.41 12.75
CA TYR A 243 8.65 -2.76 13.14
C TYR A 243 8.45 -4.25 12.88
N SER A 244 8.04 -4.99 13.89
CA SER A 244 7.76 -6.42 13.79
C SER A 244 6.27 -6.66 13.93
N PHE A 245 5.66 -7.32 12.95
CA PHE A 245 4.30 -7.83 13.09
C PHE A 245 4.30 -9.03 14.03
N LEU A 246 3.63 -8.88 15.17
CA LEU A 246 3.52 -9.91 16.21
C LEU A 246 2.19 -10.68 16.11
N GLY A 247 1.16 -10.07 15.57
CA GLY A 247 -0.21 -10.59 15.55
C GLY A 247 -1.19 -9.49 15.91
N TYR A 248 -2.43 -9.89 16.17
CA TYR A 248 -3.52 -9.00 16.51
C TYR A 248 -3.81 -9.05 18.00
N ASN A 249 -4.19 -7.91 18.59
CA ASN A 249 -4.69 -7.89 19.95
C ASN A 249 -6.10 -8.49 19.99
N ASP A 250 -6.44 -9.09 21.12
CA ASP A 250 -7.82 -9.43 21.42
C ASP A 250 -8.66 -8.16 21.60
N ASN A 251 -9.89 -8.16 21.08
CA ASN A 251 -10.85 -7.09 21.25
C ASN A 251 -12.14 -7.64 21.88
N GLY A 252 -12.06 -8.02 23.16
CA GLY A 252 -13.23 -8.54 23.90
C GLY A 252 -13.76 -9.85 23.31
N GLY A 253 -12.85 -10.76 22.95
CA GLY A 253 -13.17 -12.02 22.28
C GLY A 253 -13.36 -11.91 20.76
N GLN A 254 -13.33 -10.70 20.19
CA GLN A 254 -13.36 -10.47 18.75
C GLN A 254 -11.95 -10.24 18.19
N SER A 255 -11.75 -10.56 16.91
CA SER A 255 -10.50 -10.23 16.23
C SER A 255 -10.43 -8.75 15.89
N SER A 256 -9.21 -8.20 15.92
CA SER A 256 -8.91 -6.85 15.43
C SER A 256 -8.36 -6.85 13.99
N ILE A 257 -8.38 -8.01 13.31
CA ILE A 257 -8.11 -8.08 11.88
C ILE A 257 -9.13 -7.22 11.10
N PRO A 258 -8.70 -6.42 10.11
CA PRO A 258 -9.62 -5.67 9.26
C PRO A 258 -10.71 -6.57 8.62
N THR A 259 -11.97 -6.13 8.70
CA THR A 259 -13.13 -6.86 8.15
C THR A 259 -13.13 -6.97 6.63
N SER A 260 -12.29 -6.20 5.95
CA SER A 260 -12.10 -6.20 4.50
C SER A 260 -11.09 -7.25 4.01
N ILE A 261 -10.52 -8.08 4.88
CA ILE A 261 -9.51 -9.07 4.49
C ILE A 261 -10.18 -10.33 3.95
N ASP A 262 -9.66 -10.79 2.81
CA ASP A 262 -10.09 -12.02 2.17
C ASP A 262 -9.75 -13.26 3.01
N VAL A 263 -10.66 -14.23 3.00
CA VAL A 263 -10.48 -15.57 3.56
C VAL A 263 -9.85 -16.46 2.49
N THR A 264 -8.99 -17.39 2.89
CA THR A 264 -8.35 -18.32 1.94
C THR A 264 -9.39 -19.21 1.27
N ASP A 265 -9.25 -19.36 -0.04
CA ASP A 265 -10.06 -20.28 -0.85
C ASP A 265 -9.28 -21.53 -1.26
N GLY A 266 -7.94 -21.46 -1.27
CA GLY A 266 -7.09 -22.56 -1.73
C GLY A 266 -7.43 -23.04 -3.15
N ALA A 267 -6.86 -24.19 -3.54
CA ALA A 267 -7.32 -24.92 -4.72
C ALA A 267 -8.47 -25.87 -4.35
N ASP A 268 -9.50 -25.90 -5.20
CA ASP A 268 -10.69 -26.75 -5.05
C ASP A 268 -10.34 -28.23 -4.92
N ASN A 269 -11.02 -28.92 -4.00
CA ASN A 269 -10.91 -30.36 -3.78
C ASN A 269 -9.46 -30.85 -3.60
N THR A 270 -8.58 -29.96 -3.13
CA THR A 270 -7.14 -30.21 -2.99
C THR A 270 -6.66 -29.77 -1.61
N CYS A 271 -5.71 -30.51 -1.04
CA CYS A 271 -5.08 -30.11 0.22
C CYS A 271 -3.94 -29.11 -0.08
N ASN A 272 -4.10 -27.90 0.42
CA ASN A 272 -3.18 -26.78 0.23
C ASN A 272 -2.34 -26.59 1.49
N THR A 273 -1.07 -26.22 1.33
CA THR A 273 -0.20 -25.89 2.47
C THR A 273 -0.37 -24.42 2.84
N GLY A 274 -0.56 -24.14 4.14
CA GLY A 274 -0.59 -22.78 4.67
C GLY A 274 0.81 -22.19 4.84
N THR A 275 0.87 -20.87 5.02
CA THR A 275 2.12 -20.16 5.29
C THR A 275 2.61 -20.49 6.71
N PRO A 276 3.83 -21.00 6.89
CA PRO A 276 4.37 -21.26 8.22
C PRO A 276 4.53 -19.97 9.03
N VAL A 277 4.23 -20.04 10.33
CA VAL A 277 4.43 -18.94 11.28
C VAL A 277 5.12 -19.46 12.53
N THR A 278 5.93 -18.64 13.19
CA THR A 278 6.58 -19.02 14.45
C THR A 278 5.89 -18.36 15.61
N ILE A 279 5.62 -19.13 16.67
CA ILE A 279 5.07 -18.63 17.93
C ILE A 279 6.06 -18.88 19.05
N ASP A 280 6.60 -17.78 19.56
CA ASP A 280 7.64 -17.73 20.58
C ASP A 280 7.28 -16.71 21.67
N ASN A 281 8.23 -16.43 22.57
CA ASN A 281 8.03 -15.48 23.67
C ASN A 281 7.76 -14.04 23.24
N THR A 282 7.94 -13.69 21.96
CA THR A 282 7.68 -12.35 21.44
C THR A 282 6.24 -12.13 21.00
N ASN A 283 5.53 -13.20 20.61
CA ASN A 283 4.18 -13.10 20.06
C ASN A 283 3.14 -14.07 20.66
N ASN A 284 3.52 -14.92 21.61
CA ASN A 284 2.64 -15.93 22.21
C ASN A 284 1.43 -15.41 23.01
N ASN A 285 1.30 -14.09 23.20
CA ASN A 285 0.13 -13.44 23.81
C ASN A 285 -0.74 -12.68 22.79
N TYR A 286 -0.44 -12.81 21.50
CA TYR A 286 -1.23 -12.22 20.41
C TYR A 286 -1.99 -13.30 19.65
N TRP A 287 -3.03 -12.88 18.94
CA TRP A 287 -3.66 -13.67 17.91
C TRP A 287 -2.76 -13.68 16.67
N VAL A 288 -1.99 -14.75 16.51
CA VAL A 288 -1.08 -14.92 15.38
C VAL A 288 -1.86 -15.47 14.19
N PRO A 289 -1.95 -14.76 13.06
CA PRO A 289 -2.68 -15.22 11.90
C PRO A 289 -1.96 -16.37 11.21
N ILE A 290 -2.75 -17.29 10.67
CA ILE A 290 -2.32 -18.37 9.79
C ILE A 290 -3.00 -18.13 8.45
N THR A 291 -2.18 -17.96 7.41
CA THR A 291 -2.66 -17.64 6.06
C THR A 291 -2.52 -18.82 5.11
N GLY A 292 -3.36 -18.85 4.08
CA GLY A 292 -3.28 -19.85 3.01
C GLY A 292 -2.14 -19.59 2.01
N PRO A 293 -2.05 -20.43 0.96
CA PRO A 293 -1.06 -20.25 -0.11
C PRO A 293 -1.29 -18.97 -0.92
N ASP A 294 -2.50 -18.42 -0.89
CA ASP A 294 -2.90 -17.14 -1.48
C ASP A 294 -2.48 -15.94 -0.61
N GLY A 295 -2.14 -16.13 0.67
CA GLY A 295 -1.85 -15.07 1.64
C GLY A 295 -3.09 -14.49 2.33
N ASN A 296 -4.25 -15.13 2.11
CA ASN A 296 -5.51 -14.77 2.73
C ASN A 296 -5.69 -15.51 4.06
N ILE A 297 -6.50 -14.96 4.97
CA ILE A 297 -6.61 -15.50 6.33
C ILE A 297 -7.34 -16.85 6.32
N MET A 298 -6.87 -17.80 7.12
CA MET A 298 -7.53 -19.09 7.35
C MET A 298 -7.95 -19.25 8.81
N ALA A 299 -7.03 -18.93 9.71
CA ALA A 299 -7.21 -19.08 11.14
C ALA A 299 -6.35 -18.05 11.88
N GLU A 300 -6.63 -17.84 13.16
CA GLU A 300 -5.67 -17.25 14.11
C GLU A 300 -5.49 -18.21 15.28
N ILE A 301 -4.30 -18.19 15.88
CA ILE A 301 -3.98 -18.96 17.07
C ILE A 301 -3.45 -18.03 18.16
N ASN A 302 -4.00 -18.15 19.37
CA ASN A 302 -3.45 -17.55 20.56
C ASN A 302 -2.89 -18.66 21.45
N ALA A 303 -1.58 -18.59 21.69
CA ALA A 303 -0.89 -19.61 22.47
C ALA A 303 -1.00 -19.41 23.99
N ASN A 304 -1.62 -18.32 24.44
CA ASN A 304 -1.81 -17.98 25.85
C ASN A 304 -0.50 -18.03 26.65
N GLY A 305 0.54 -17.39 26.11
CA GLY A 305 1.87 -17.32 26.73
C GLY A 305 2.76 -18.55 26.51
N GLN A 306 2.30 -19.55 25.74
CA GLN A 306 3.09 -20.75 25.45
C GLN A 306 3.93 -20.60 24.17
N THR A 307 5.15 -21.13 24.17
CA THR A 307 5.97 -21.24 22.96
C THR A 307 5.57 -22.49 22.20
N LEU A 308 5.02 -22.33 20.99
CA LEU A 308 4.60 -23.45 20.14
C LEU A 308 5.62 -23.78 19.02
N GLY A 309 6.65 -22.94 18.87
CA GLY A 309 7.68 -23.08 17.85
C GLY A 309 7.14 -22.79 16.45
N ASN A 310 7.68 -23.46 15.44
CA ASN A 310 7.16 -23.35 14.08
C ASN A 310 5.78 -24.02 13.97
N ILE A 311 4.80 -23.29 13.45
CA ILE A 311 3.47 -23.78 13.15
C ILE A 311 3.41 -24.08 11.66
N THR A 312 3.01 -25.30 11.33
CA THR A 312 2.66 -25.69 9.96
C THR A 312 1.16 -25.93 9.87
N SER A 313 0.58 -25.74 8.69
CA SER A 313 -0.85 -25.90 8.52
C SER A 313 -1.22 -26.36 7.12
N SER A 314 -2.42 -26.95 7.01
CA SER A 314 -3.02 -27.31 5.73
C SER A 314 -4.50 -26.95 5.69
N PHE A 315 -4.97 -26.71 4.47
CA PHE A 315 -6.32 -26.27 4.15
C PHE A 315 -6.89 -27.08 2.99
N TYR A 316 -8.10 -27.63 3.17
CA TYR A 316 -8.85 -28.27 2.10
C TYR A 316 -10.24 -27.66 2.02
N LYS A 317 -10.68 -27.32 0.82
CA LYS A 317 -12.05 -26.87 0.50
C LYS A 317 -12.72 -27.87 -0.44
N ASN A 318 -13.86 -28.40 -0.03
CA ASN A 318 -14.72 -29.19 -0.93
C ASN A 318 -15.54 -28.24 -1.80
N VAL A 319 -15.54 -28.48 -3.11
CA VAL A 319 -16.45 -27.81 -4.05
C VAL A 319 -17.32 -28.89 -4.67
N GLY A 320 -18.59 -28.94 -4.23
CA GLY A 320 -19.54 -29.98 -4.57
C GLY A 320 -20.74 -29.99 -3.63
N ALA A 321 -21.40 -31.13 -3.50
CA ALA A 321 -22.47 -31.30 -2.52
C ALA A 321 -21.91 -31.18 -1.09
N ILE A 322 -22.66 -30.49 -0.22
CA ILE A 322 -22.34 -30.37 1.21
C ILE A 322 -22.17 -31.77 1.79
N ARG A 323 -21.06 -32.00 2.47
CA ARG A 323 -20.78 -33.26 3.15
C ARG A 323 -21.37 -33.26 4.55
N ALA A 324 -21.90 -34.42 4.94
CA ALA A 324 -22.38 -34.67 6.29
C ALA A 324 -21.66 -35.87 6.90
N ARG A 325 -21.46 -35.83 8.22
CA ARG A 325 -20.97 -36.97 8.99
C ARG A 325 -21.88 -37.17 10.19
N ASN A 326 -22.37 -38.40 10.37
CA ASN A 326 -23.31 -38.75 11.44
C ASN A 326 -24.57 -37.85 11.47
N GLY A 327 -25.08 -37.46 10.29
CA GLY A 327 -26.27 -36.63 10.16
C GLY A 327 -26.05 -35.13 10.42
N VAL A 328 -24.80 -34.69 10.62
CA VAL A 328 -24.44 -33.28 10.81
C VAL A 328 -23.67 -32.80 9.58
N SER A 329 -24.20 -31.78 8.90
CA SER A 329 -23.48 -31.07 7.84
C SER A 329 -22.30 -30.30 8.41
N TYR A 330 -21.24 -30.12 7.63
CA TYR A 330 -20.13 -29.25 8.00
C TYR A 330 -19.77 -28.31 6.86
N ALA A 331 -19.10 -27.20 7.18
CA ALA A 331 -18.76 -26.11 6.26
C ALA A 331 -17.80 -26.49 5.11
N ASP A 332 -17.59 -27.79 4.89
CA ASP A 332 -16.83 -28.36 3.78
C ASP A 332 -15.36 -27.97 3.70
N ARG A 333 -14.85 -27.36 4.78
CA ARG A 333 -13.45 -27.05 5.02
C ARG A 333 -12.83 -28.05 5.99
N ASN A 334 -11.59 -28.46 5.70
CA ASN A 334 -10.74 -29.13 6.67
C ASN A 334 -9.49 -28.29 6.88
N ILE A 335 -9.19 -27.97 8.14
CA ILE A 335 -8.01 -27.21 8.54
C ILE A 335 -7.20 -28.09 9.48
N THR A 336 -5.91 -28.24 9.20
CA THR A 336 -4.95 -28.86 10.13
C THR A 336 -3.97 -27.80 10.58
N ILE A 337 -3.73 -27.69 11.89
CA ILE A 337 -2.71 -26.82 12.48
C ILE A 337 -1.81 -27.72 13.33
N THR A 338 -0.51 -27.71 13.04
CA THR A 338 0.46 -28.58 13.71
C THR A 338 1.59 -27.74 14.29
N PRO A 339 1.62 -27.57 15.63
CA PRO A 339 2.73 -26.91 16.29
C PRO A 339 3.95 -27.84 16.39
N GLN A 340 5.14 -27.27 16.26
CA GLN A 340 6.40 -27.98 16.49
C GLN A 340 6.52 -28.45 17.95
N ILE A 341 6.07 -27.62 18.90
CA ILE A 341 6.04 -27.92 20.32
C ILE A 341 4.59 -28.03 20.74
N GLN A 342 4.18 -29.21 21.19
CA GLN A 342 2.80 -29.45 21.64
C GLN A 342 2.49 -28.58 22.88
N PRO A 343 1.32 -27.93 22.92
CA PRO A 343 0.95 -27.08 24.03
C PRO A 343 0.79 -27.91 25.32
N SER A 344 1.26 -27.35 26.43
CA SER A 344 1.09 -27.92 27.78
C SER A 344 -0.20 -27.47 28.48
N GLY A 345 -0.89 -26.48 27.92
CA GLY A 345 -2.14 -25.91 28.41
C GLY A 345 -3.02 -25.39 27.27
N THR A 346 -4.08 -24.67 27.60
CA THR A 346 -5.08 -24.19 26.63
C THR A 346 -4.47 -23.27 25.57
N VAL A 347 -4.77 -23.57 24.31
CA VAL A 347 -4.59 -22.66 23.17
C VAL A 347 -5.96 -22.33 22.60
N GLU A 348 -6.10 -21.12 22.07
CA GLU A 348 -7.34 -20.69 21.44
C GLU A 348 -7.14 -20.58 19.92
N VAL A 349 -8.17 -20.93 19.16
CA VAL A 349 -8.14 -20.89 17.70
C VAL A 349 -9.39 -20.19 17.20
N ARG A 350 -9.20 -19.22 16.29
CA ARG A 350 -10.27 -18.61 15.50
C ARG A 350 -10.20 -19.18 14.09
N LEU A 351 -11.34 -19.55 13.54
CA LEU A 351 -11.45 -20.05 12.18
C LEU A 351 -12.22 -19.03 11.34
N TYR A 352 -11.77 -18.83 10.10
CA TYR A 352 -12.36 -17.87 9.18
C TYR A 352 -13.08 -18.59 8.05
N LEU A 353 -14.28 -18.10 7.76
CA LEU A 353 -15.18 -18.56 6.70
C LEU A 353 -15.58 -17.34 5.87
N SER A 354 -15.66 -17.50 4.55
CA SER A 354 -16.23 -16.44 3.72
C SER A 354 -17.73 -16.32 3.99
N LYS A 355 -18.30 -15.14 3.74
CA LYS A 355 -19.75 -14.93 3.85
C LYS A 355 -20.54 -15.90 2.97
N THR A 356 -20.08 -16.12 1.73
CA THR A 356 -20.72 -17.04 0.79
C THR A 356 -20.79 -18.46 1.34
N GLU A 357 -19.73 -18.92 2.00
CA GLU A 357 -19.71 -20.27 2.60
C GLU A 357 -20.59 -20.35 3.83
N PHE A 358 -20.58 -19.34 4.68
CA PHE A 358 -21.48 -19.28 5.83
C PHE A 358 -22.95 -19.28 5.38
N ASP A 359 -23.30 -18.48 4.38
CA ASP A 359 -24.66 -18.39 3.85
C ASP A 359 -25.07 -19.71 3.19
N ALA A 360 -24.17 -20.38 2.46
CA ALA A 360 -24.42 -21.70 1.87
C ALA A 360 -24.62 -22.79 2.92
N PHE A 361 -23.82 -22.76 4.00
CA PHE A 361 -23.97 -23.66 5.13
C PHE A 361 -25.30 -23.42 5.86
N ASN A 362 -25.62 -22.17 6.20
CA ASN A 362 -26.84 -21.80 6.92
C ASN A 362 -28.14 -22.05 6.11
N ALA A 363 -28.04 -22.17 4.78
CA ALA A 363 -29.16 -22.55 3.93
C ALA A 363 -29.38 -24.07 3.85
N ASP A 364 -28.44 -24.89 4.34
CA ASP A 364 -28.59 -26.34 4.37
C ASP A 364 -29.61 -26.74 5.45
N PRO A 365 -30.69 -27.46 5.11
CA PRO A 365 -31.67 -27.92 6.10
C PRO A 365 -31.10 -28.87 7.17
N LEU A 366 -29.87 -29.34 7.02
CA LEU A 366 -29.16 -30.21 7.97
C LEU A 366 -28.05 -29.51 8.76
N SER A 367 -27.84 -28.19 8.58
CA SER A 367 -26.81 -27.40 9.29
C SER A 367 -27.22 -26.98 10.69
#